data_AF-A0A5J5QC05-F1
#
_entry.id   AF-A0A5J5QC05-F1
#
_cell.length_a   1.000
_cell.length_b   1.000
_cell.length_c   1.000
_cell.angle_alpha   90.00
_cell.angle_beta   90.00
_cell.angle_gamma   90.00
#
_symmetry.space_group_name_H-M   'P 1'
#
loop_
_entity.id
_entity.type
_entity.pdbx_description
1 polymer ?
#
loop_
_entity_poly.entity_id
_entity_poly.type
_entity_poly.pdbx_seq_one_letter_code
_entity_poly.pdbx_strand_id
1 'polypeptide(L)'
;MPPRVRNFLWVVSIDRLPTKDFLIRRGCYSEPETAVHLFFHCKFIVGFWRKFLNGVVKSLWMISVSAACWSMRLVRNELVFIRALMWIRSVHEELKVDEKIYLGWVKFNVCSVEIEDEVGCGGVLRDSDGMARALSSGLFAAKDSLTVEVGAISLALDVFLAMGWKGKCSLIIEVGSIEVFNWVENKVEIRLSRIGNISFLKADKHGNKMAFVLAVSSLKRPGMFKA
;
A
#
# COMPACT_ATOMS: atom_id res chain seq x y z
N MET A 1 26.95 2.57 -29.87
CA MET A 1 25.54 2.30 -29.49
C MET A 1 25.02 3.46 -28.66
N PRO A 2 23.91 4.11 -29.01
CA PRO A 2 23.34 5.17 -28.18
C PRO A 2 22.56 4.56 -26.99
N PRO A 3 22.52 5.21 -25.82
CA PRO A 3 21.87 4.64 -24.64
C PRO A 3 20.35 4.66 -24.78
N ARG A 4 19.72 3.55 -24.38
CA ARG A 4 18.25 3.41 -24.31
C ARG A 4 17.71 4.27 -23.16
N VAL A 5 17.08 5.39 -23.47
CA VAL A 5 16.39 6.26 -22.49
C VAL A 5 15.06 5.62 -22.05
N ARG A 6 14.82 5.52 -20.74
CA ARG A 6 13.69 4.77 -20.13
C ARG A 6 12.68 5.59 -19.31
N ASN A 7 12.61 6.91 -19.42
CA ASN A 7 11.66 7.71 -18.61
C ASN A 7 10.72 8.58 -19.45
N PHE A 8 9.41 8.38 -19.26
CA PHE A 8 8.32 9.19 -19.83
C PHE A 8 8.43 10.66 -19.40
N LEU A 9 8.88 10.92 -18.17
CA LEU A 9 9.18 12.26 -17.66
C LEU A 9 10.20 13.01 -18.54
N TRP A 10 11.18 12.31 -19.13
CA TRP A 10 12.16 12.92 -20.01
C TRP A 10 11.59 13.30 -21.38
N VAL A 11 10.59 12.55 -21.87
CA VAL A 11 9.88 12.84 -23.14
C VAL A 11 8.90 14.02 -22.97
N VAL A 12 8.26 14.12 -21.79
CA VAL A 12 7.43 15.26 -21.40
C VAL A 12 8.28 16.52 -21.19
N SER A 13 9.46 16.40 -20.56
CA SER A 13 10.34 17.55 -20.31
C SER A 13 10.98 18.15 -21.56
N ILE A 14 10.94 17.44 -22.71
CA ILE A 14 11.43 17.95 -24.00
C ILE A 14 10.30 18.26 -24.99
N ASP A 15 9.04 18.31 -24.51
CA ASP A 15 7.82 18.64 -25.30
C ASP A 15 7.64 17.77 -26.57
N ARG A 16 8.12 16.52 -26.55
CA ARG A 16 7.98 15.57 -27.66
C ARG A 16 6.84 14.58 -27.45
N LEU A 17 5.62 15.07 -27.33
CA LEU A 17 4.42 14.23 -27.23
C LEU A 17 3.93 13.79 -28.63
N PRO A 18 3.81 12.48 -28.92
CA PRO A 18 3.42 12.00 -30.24
C PRO A 18 1.89 11.79 -30.32
N THR A 19 1.08 12.86 -30.41
CA THR A 19 -0.39 12.71 -30.40
C THR A 19 -1.22 13.77 -31.14
N LYS A 20 -0.65 14.48 -32.13
CA LYS A 20 -1.40 15.49 -32.91
C LYS A 20 -2.73 14.95 -33.48
N ASP A 21 -2.72 13.75 -34.08
CA ASP A 21 -3.92 13.19 -34.73
C ASP A 21 -5.04 12.75 -33.76
N PHE A 22 -4.68 12.38 -32.53
CA PHE A 22 -5.65 11.91 -31.53
C PHE A 22 -6.38 13.09 -30.86
N LEU A 23 -5.70 14.22 -30.70
CA LEU A 23 -6.23 15.44 -30.07
C LEU A 23 -7.06 16.27 -31.06
N ILE A 24 -6.68 16.28 -32.34
CA ILE A 24 -7.47 16.84 -33.45
C ILE A 24 -8.89 16.24 -33.47
N ARG A 25 -9.01 14.91 -33.33
CA ARG A 25 -10.33 14.23 -33.30
C ARG A 25 -11.21 14.61 -32.11
N ARG A 26 -10.66 15.25 -31.07
CA ARG A 26 -11.37 15.64 -29.84
C ARG A 26 -11.58 17.15 -29.68
N GLY A 27 -11.21 17.96 -30.67
CA GLY A 27 -11.59 19.37 -30.73
C GLY A 27 -10.62 20.39 -30.13
N CYS A 28 -9.38 20.05 -29.78
CA CYS A 28 -8.37 21.03 -29.34
C CYS A 28 -7.58 21.51 -30.59
N TYR A 29 -8.05 22.60 -31.24
CA TYR A 29 -7.61 23.04 -32.60
C TYR A 29 -6.79 24.34 -32.68
N SER A 30 -6.59 25.09 -31.59
CA SER A 30 -6.23 26.51 -31.71
C SER A 30 -4.90 26.96 -31.08
N GLU A 31 -4.19 26.10 -30.35
CA GLU A 31 -2.96 26.49 -29.63
C GLU A 31 -1.86 25.43 -29.76
N PRO A 32 -0.57 25.81 -29.66
CA PRO A 32 0.54 24.86 -29.67
C PRO A 32 0.40 23.84 -28.52
N GLU A 33 0.49 22.55 -28.87
CA GLU A 33 0.38 21.42 -27.95
C GLU A 33 1.60 21.34 -27.03
N THR A 34 1.64 22.19 -26.02
CA THR A 34 2.57 22.05 -24.91
C THR A 34 1.97 21.15 -23.83
N ALA A 35 2.80 20.49 -23.03
CA ALA A 35 2.31 19.76 -21.85
C ALA A 35 1.43 20.66 -20.95
N VAL A 36 1.80 21.94 -20.83
CA VAL A 36 1.02 22.93 -20.07
C VAL A 36 -0.37 23.11 -20.66
N HIS A 37 -0.49 23.28 -21.98
CA HIS A 37 -1.79 23.38 -22.63
C HIS A 37 -2.62 22.10 -22.43
N LEU A 38 -2.02 20.93 -22.61
CA LEU A 38 -2.73 19.65 -22.52
C LEU A 38 -3.30 19.37 -21.12
N PHE A 39 -2.51 19.62 -20.08
CA PHE A 39 -2.88 19.25 -18.70
C PHE A 39 -3.69 20.32 -17.98
N PHE A 40 -3.51 21.60 -18.34
CA PHE A 40 -4.07 22.71 -17.57
C PHE A 40 -4.96 23.66 -18.36
N HIS A 41 -4.81 23.78 -19.70
CA HIS A 41 -5.54 24.79 -20.47
C HIS A 41 -6.51 24.24 -21.55
N CYS A 42 -6.39 22.98 -21.99
CA CYS A 42 -7.32 22.41 -22.97
C CYS A 42 -8.71 22.35 -22.35
N LYS A 43 -9.69 23.00 -23.02
CA LYS A 43 -11.05 23.23 -22.51
C LYS A 43 -11.74 21.95 -22.03
N PHE A 44 -11.47 20.81 -22.68
CA PHE A 44 -11.96 19.50 -22.27
C PHE A 44 -11.45 19.11 -20.88
N ILE A 45 -10.13 19.21 -20.66
CA ILE A 45 -9.47 18.86 -19.41
C ILE A 45 -9.85 19.85 -18.31
N VAL A 46 -9.95 21.15 -18.61
CA VAL A 46 -10.46 22.16 -17.66
C VAL A 46 -11.90 21.86 -17.23
N GLY A 47 -12.78 21.48 -18.17
CA GLY A 47 -14.16 21.10 -17.87
C GLY A 47 -14.25 19.82 -17.04
N PHE A 48 -13.38 18.85 -17.32
CA PHE A 48 -13.22 17.62 -16.53
C PHE A 48 -12.75 17.94 -15.10
N TRP A 49 -11.68 18.73 -14.95
CA TRP A 49 -11.15 19.17 -13.66
C TRP A 49 -12.17 19.94 -12.83
N ARG A 50 -12.94 20.84 -13.45
CA ARG A 50 -13.96 21.64 -12.75
C ARG A 50 -15.05 20.78 -12.12
N LYS A 51 -15.44 19.68 -12.78
CA LYS A 51 -16.40 18.71 -12.22
C LYS A 51 -15.79 17.90 -11.08
N PHE A 52 -14.50 17.61 -11.15
CA PHE A 52 -13.78 16.78 -10.17
C PHE A 52 -13.37 17.55 -8.91
N LEU A 53 -12.96 18.82 -9.05
CA LEU A 53 -12.47 19.66 -7.96
C LEU A 53 -13.59 20.27 -7.10
N ASN A 54 -14.82 20.36 -7.61
CA ASN A 54 -15.96 20.88 -6.86
C ASN A 54 -16.52 19.90 -5.81
N GLY A 55 -15.93 18.71 -5.64
CA GLY A 55 -16.56 17.60 -4.90
C GLY A 55 -15.70 16.74 -3.95
N VAL A 56 -14.59 17.25 -3.36
CA VAL A 56 -13.82 16.72 -2.18
C VAL A 56 -12.29 16.53 -2.39
N VAL A 57 -11.54 16.94 -1.35
CA VAL A 57 -10.13 16.74 -0.88
C VAL A 57 -8.96 16.60 -1.90
N LYS A 58 -7.91 17.40 -1.65
CA LYS A 58 -6.63 17.52 -2.39
C LYS A 58 -5.91 16.20 -2.74
N SER A 59 -6.14 15.09 -2.04
CA SER A 59 -5.52 13.78 -2.31
C SER A 59 -6.10 13.08 -3.54
N LEU A 60 -7.42 13.22 -3.78
CA LEU A 60 -8.11 12.65 -4.94
C LEU A 60 -7.64 13.28 -6.26
N TRP A 61 -7.16 14.53 -6.22
CA TRP A 61 -6.59 15.20 -7.37
C TRP A 61 -5.27 14.57 -7.83
N MET A 62 -4.35 14.24 -6.91
CA MET A 62 -3.10 13.57 -7.28
C MET A 62 -3.33 12.15 -7.79
N ILE A 63 -4.32 11.46 -7.24
CA ILE A 63 -4.72 10.12 -7.69
C ILE A 63 -5.38 10.18 -9.06
N SER A 64 -6.23 11.18 -9.33
CA SER A 64 -6.88 11.31 -10.65
C SER A 64 -5.93 11.83 -11.73
N VAL A 65 -4.99 12.73 -11.41
CA VAL A 65 -3.90 13.13 -12.31
C VAL A 65 -3.03 11.92 -12.64
N SER A 66 -2.63 11.15 -11.62
CA SER A 66 -1.81 9.95 -11.82
C SER A 66 -2.57 8.89 -12.61
N ALA A 67 -3.83 8.64 -12.28
CA ALA A 67 -4.70 7.70 -13.00
C ALA A 67 -4.95 8.16 -14.44
N ALA A 68 -5.14 9.45 -14.72
CA ALA A 68 -5.32 9.97 -16.07
C ALA A 68 -4.04 9.85 -16.91
N CYS A 69 -2.88 10.25 -16.34
CA CYS A 69 -1.57 10.06 -16.96
C CYS A 69 -1.27 8.57 -17.25
N TRP A 70 -1.69 7.68 -16.35
CA TRP A 70 -1.52 6.24 -16.50
C TRP A 70 -2.56 5.63 -17.46
N SER A 71 -3.77 6.17 -17.53
CA SER A 71 -4.85 5.77 -18.45
C SER A 71 -4.52 6.13 -19.90
N MET A 72 -3.87 7.28 -20.11
CA MET A 72 -3.32 7.67 -21.41
C MET A 72 -2.23 6.70 -21.89
N ARG A 73 -1.51 6.05 -20.96
CA ARG A 73 -0.57 4.95 -21.25
C ARG A 73 -1.28 3.61 -21.51
N LEU A 74 -2.46 3.38 -20.91
CA LEU A 74 -3.27 2.16 -20.97
C LEU A 74 -4.01 1.94 -22.29
N VAL A 75 -4.40 3.00 -23.02
CA VAL A 75 -5.07 2.91 -24.34
C VAL A 75 -4.22 2.16 -25.39
N ARG A 76 -2.93 1.88 -25.10
CA ARG A 76 -2.03 1.11 -25.96
C ARG A 76 -1.97 -0.40 -25.70
N ASN A 77 -2.64 -0.97 -24.69
CA ASN A 77 -2.61 -2.43 -24.43
C ASN A 77 -3.90 -2.96 -23.74
N GLU A 78 -4.68 -3.79 -24.43
CA GLU A 78 -5.98 -4.31 -23.95
C GLU A 78 -5.88 -5.20 -22.68
N LEU A 79 -4.80 -5.96 -22.50
CA LEU A 79 -4.58 -6.81 -21.31
C LEU A 79 -4.38 -6.03 -20.00
N VAL A 80 -4.11 -4.73 -20.08
CA VAL A 80 -3.78 -3.89 -18.92
C VAL A 80 -5.04 -3.17 -18.38
N PHE A 81 -6.13 -3.12 -19.15
CA PHE A 81 -7.41 -2.51 -18.75
C PHE A 81 -8.07 -3.24 -17.57
N ILE A 82 -7.95 -4.57 -17.51
CA ILE A 82 -8.45 -5.39 -16.39
C ILE A 82 -7.69 -5.08 -15.08
N ARG A 83 -6.38 -4.82 -15.15
CA ARG A 83 -5.57 -4.44 -13.98
C ARG A 83 -5.88 -3.03 -13.47
N ALA A 84 -6.22 -2.10 -14.37
CA ALA A 84 -6.62 -0.75 -14.00
C ALA A 84 -7.98 -0.72 -13.28
N LEU A 85 -8.95 -1.51 -13.73
CA LEU A 85 -10.22 -1.69 -13.03
C LEU A 85 -10.05 -2.33 -11.64
N MET A 86 -9.13 -3.29 -11.50
CA MET A 86 -8.75 -3.84 -10.20
C MET A 86 -8.11 -2.78 -9.30
N TRP A 87 -7.31 -1.86 -9.84
CA TRP A 87 -6.69 -0.77 -9.07
C TRP A 87 -7.70 0.30 -8.66
N ILE A 88 -8.60 0.71 -9.55
CA ILE A 88 -9.69 1.65 -9.23
C ILE A 88 -10.64 1.05 -8.19
N ARG A 89 -10.98 -0.24 -8.33
CA ARG A 89 -11.78 -0.95 -7.32
C ARG A 89 -11.00 -1.06 -6.00
N SER A 90 -9.69 -1.32 -6.04
CA SER A 90 -8.82 -1.32 -4.85
C SER A 90 -8.86 0.03 -4.16
N VAL A 91 -8.61 1.14 -4.87
CA VAL A 91 -8.62 2.51 -4.32
C VAL A 91 -10.01 2.91 -3.83
N HIS A 92 -11.07 2.53 -4.54
CA HIS A 92 -12.45 2.80 -4.10
C HIS A 92 -12.84 2.01 -2.85
N GLU A 93 -12.44 0.73 -2.77
CA GLU A 93 -12.58 -0.05 -1.53
C GLU A 93 -11.71 0.55 -0.42
N GLU A 94 -10.49 1.00 -0.71
CA GLU A 94 -9.59 1.67 0.24
C GLU A 94 -10.21 2.94 0.82
N LEU A 95 -10.91 3.74 0.00
CA LEU A 95 -11.62 4.95 0.44
C LEU A 95 -12.86 4.65 1.29
N LYS A 96 -13.66 3.62 0.94
CA LYS A 96 -14.78 3.15 1.77
C LYS A 96 -14.32 2.53 3.09
N VAL A 97 -13.16 1.88 3.04
CA VAL A 97 -12.54 1.22 4.17
C VAL A 97 -11.93 2.25 5.12
N ASP A 98 -11.37 3.35 4.61
CA ASP A 98 -10.87 4.44 5.45
C ASP A 98 -12.02 4.96 6.33
N GLU A 99 -13.20 5.31 5.76
CA GLU A 99 -14.39 5.74 6.53
C GLU A 99 -14.84 4.74 7.61
N LYS A 100 -14.80 3.43 7.34
CA LYS A 100 -15.22 2.40 8.31
C LYS A 100 -14.12 2.09 9.35
N ILE A 101 -12.84 2.23 8.98
CA ILE A 101 -11.68 2.05 9.87
C ILE A 101 -11.58 3.20 10.88
N TYR A 102 -11.99 4.43 10.53
CA TYR A 102 -11.99 5.58 11.45
C TYR A 102 -12.81 5.36 12.74
N LEU A 103 -13.66 4.33 12.81
CA LEU A 103 -14.47 4.00 13.99
C LEU A 103 -14.19 2.60 14.56
N GLY A 104 -13.25 1.84 13.98
CA GLY A 104 -13.07 0.42 14.26
C GLY A 104 -11.74 0.04 14.90
N TRP A 105 -11.50 -1.27 14.94
CA TRP A 105 -10.21 -1.88 15.25
C TRP A 105 -9.68 -2.62 14.03
N VAL A 106 -8.36 -2.72 13.95
CA VAL A 106 -7.64 -3.59 13.01
C VAL A 106 -6.87 -4.63 13.80
N LYS A 107 -6.76 -5.84 13.24
CA LYS A 107 -6.04 -6.95 13.87
C LYS A 107 -4.86 -7.36 13.01
N PHE A 108 -3.69 -7.45 13.61
CA PHE A 108 -2.46 -7.89 12.96
C PHE A 108 -2.03 -9.23 13.55
N ASN A 109 -2.20 -10.31 12.80
CA ASN A 109 -1.63 -11.61 13.14
C ASN A 109 -0.15 -11.64 12.76
N VAL A 110 0.75 -11.87 13.70
CA VAL A 110 2.20 -11.92 13.45
C VAL A 110 2.77 -13.28 13.84
N CYS A 111 3.72 -13.78 13.04
CA CYS A 111 4.38 -15.05 13.28
C CYS A 111 5.84 -14.97 12.86
N SER A 112 6.72 -15.57 13.65
CA SER A 112 8.11 -15.86 13.28
C SER A 112 8.31 -17.37 13.13
N VAL A 113 9.24 -17.75 12.28
CA VAL A 113 9.63 -19.15 12.04
C VAL A 113 11.15 -19.19 11.91
N GLU A 114 11.78 -20.14 12.61
CA GLU A 114 13.21 -20.42 12.56
C GLU A 114 13.45 -21.79 11.90
N ILE A 115 14.28 -21.83 10.86
CA ILE A 115 14.67 -23.06 10.15
C ILE A 115 16.17 -22.96 9.83
N GLU A 116 16.97 -23.91 10.33
CA GLU A 116 18.41 -24.02 10.00
C GLU A 116 19.19 -22.69 10.18
N ASP A 117 18.99 -22.03 11.33
CA ASP A 117 19.57 -20.72 11.69
C ASP A 117 19.09 -19.51 10.85
N GLU A 118 18.18 -19.71 9.90
CA GLU A 118 17.49 -18.61 9.22
C GLU A 118 16.15 -18.33 9.89
N VAL A 119 15.82 -17.04 10.08
CA VAL A 119 14.56 -16.65 10.67
C VAL A 119 13.73 -15.78 9.74
N GLY A 120 12.50 -16.22 9.52
CA GLY A 120 11.49 -15.54 8.74
C GLY A 120 10.41 -14.96 9.64
N CYS A 121 9.85 -13.81 9.25
CA CYS A 121 8.62 -13.30 9.81
C CYS A 121 7.53 -13.23 8.75
N GLY A 122 6.29 -13.29 9.22
CA GLY A 122 5.10 -13.15 8.40
C GLY A 122 4.01 -12.48 9.20
N GLY A 123 3.12 -11.77 8.52
CA GLY A 123 1.99 -11.19 9.18
C GLY A 123 0.84 -10.81 8.26
N VAL A 124 -0.35 -10.74 8.84
CA VAL A 124 -1.59 -10.45 8.16
C VAL A 124 -2.35 -9.40 8.94
N LEU A 125 -2.54 -8.23 8.33
CA LEU A 125 -3.40 -7.19 8.84
C LEU A 125 -4.81 -7.40 8.31
N ARG A 126 -5.79 -7.42 9.21
CA ARG A 126 -7.22 -7.58 8.94
C ARG A 126 -7.99 -6.41 9.52
N ASP A 127 -9.09 -6.07 8.87
CA ASP A 127 -10.07 -5.14 9.44
C ASP A 127 -11.03 -5.86 10.41
N SER A 128 -11.99 -5.09 10.93
CA SER A 128 -13.05 -5.58 11.81
C SER A 128 -13.97 -6.62 11.17
N ASP A 129 -14.07 -6.66 9.85
CA ASP A 129 -14.85 -7.65 9.10
C ASP A 129 -14.03 -8.95 8.85
N GLY A 130 -12.77 -8.99 9.31
CA GLY A 130 -11.85 -10.12 9.14
C GLY A 130 -11.15 -10.17 7.77
N MET A 131 -11.39 -9.17 6.92
CA MET A 131 -10.83 -9.10 5.56
C MET A 131 -9.37 -8.67 5.63
N ALA A 132 -8.51 -9.40 4.92
CA ALA A 132 -7.08 -9.06 4.85
C ALA A 132 -6.87 -7.75 4.07
N ARG A 133 -6.17 -6.80 4.69
CA ARG A 133 -5.84 -5.47 4.14
C ARG A 133 -4.38 -5.33 3.78
N ALA A 134 -3.48 -5.98 4.51
CA ALA A 134 -2.07 -6.03 4.18
C ALA A 134 -1.47 -7.39 4.58
N LEU A 135 -0.45 -7.80 3.83
CA LEU A 135 0.38 -8.95 4.14
C LEU A 135 1.82 -8.47 4.26
N SER A 136 2.52 -8.96 5.28
CA SER A 136 3.94 -8.72 5.48
C SER A 136 4.69 -10.03 5.52
N SER A 137 5.90 -10.04 4.96
CA SER A 137 6.82 -11.17 5.02
C SER A 137 8.23 -10.60 4.97
N GLY A 138 9.13 -11.14 5.79
CA GLY A 138 10.48 -10.63 5.94
C GLY A 138 11.45 -11.70 6.38
N LEU A 139 12.73 -11.43 6.18
CA LEU A 139 13.84 -12.21 6.70
C LEU A 139 14.59 -11.38 7.75
N PHE A 140 15.03 -12.06 8.79
CA PHE A 140 15.83 -11.46 9.86
C PHE A 140 17.15 -12.21 9.98
N ALA A 141 18.24 -11.46 10.11
CA ALA A 141 19.57 -12.01 10.38
C ALA A 141 19.82 -12.29 11.88
N ALA A 142 18.75 -12.32 12.69
CA ALA A 142 18.85 -12.51 14.13
C ALA A 142 18.95 -14.00 14.48
N LYS A 143 19.68 -14.30 15.56
CA LYS A 143 19.97 -15.68 16.00
C LYS A 143 18.96 -16.24 17.00
N ASP A 144 18.02 -15.43 17.48
CA ASP A 144 17.03 -15.86 18.44
C ASP A 144 15.61 -15.54 17.97
N SER A 145 14.70 -16.49 18.21
CA SER A 145 13.29 -16.42 17.81
C SER A 145 12.54 -15.27 18.46
N LEU A 146 12.91 -14.90 19.69
CA LEU A 146 12.33 -13.79 20.45
C LEU A 146 12.54 -12.44 19.73
N THR A 147 13.77 -12.15 19.32
CA THR A 147 14.13 -10.91 18.61
C THR A 147 13.40 -10.81 17.29
N VAL A 148 13.15 -11.94 16.62
CA VAL A 148 12.49 -11.94 15.31
C VAL A 148 10.99 -11.70 15.46
N GLU A 149 10.36 -12.28 16.48
CA GLU A 149 8.95 -12.01 16.75
C GLU A 149 8.73 -10.58 17.23
N VAL A 150 9.64 -10.03 18.05
CA VAL A 150 9.66 -8.59 18.38
C VAL A 150 9.87 -7.73 17.12
N GLY A 151 10.70 -8.18 16.18
CA GLY A 151 10.85 -7.55 14.87
C GLY A 151 9.56 -7.57 14.05
N ALA A 152 8.81 -8.68 14.08
CA ALA A 152 7.51 -8.79 13.41
C ALA A 152 6.47 -7.84 14.04
N ILE A 153 6.46 -7.71 15.36
CA ILE A 153 5.63 -6.73 16.09
C ILE A 153 6.02 -5.31 15.69
N SER A 154 7.32 -5.01 15.60
CA SER A 154 7.81 -3.69 15.18
C SER A 154 7.35 -3.35 13.76
N LEU A 155 7.44 -4.32 12.83
CA LEU A 155 6.94 -4.16 11.46
C LEU A 155 5.43 -3.91 11.43
N ALA A 156 4.65 -4.59 12.27
CA ALA A 156 3.22 -4.36 12.37
C ALA A 156 2.88 -2.94 12.83
N LEU A 157 3.64 -2.41 13.79
CA LEU A 157 3.52 -1.02 14.26
C LEU A 157 3.92 -0.02 13.18
N ASP A 158 5.01 -0.28 12.44
CA ASP A 158 5.46 0.59 11.35
C ASP A 158 4.42 0.67 10.24
N VAL A 159 3.81 -0.46 9.85
CA VAL A 159 2.69 -0.49 8.90
C VAL A 159 1.52 0.34 9.44
N PHE A 160 1.13 0.14 10.69
CA PHE A 160 0.02 0.89 11.31
C PHE A 160 0.27 2.41 11.33
N LEU A 161 1.51 2.82 11.64
CA LEU A 161 1.92 4.22 11.64
C LEU A 161 1.98 4.81 10.23
N ALA A 162 2.51 4.06 9.26
CA ALA A 162 2.62 4.48 7.86
C ALA A 162 1.25 4.69 7.21
N MET A 163 0.24 3.91 7.61
CA MET A 163 -1.16 4.12 7.20
C MET A 163 -1.80 5.37 7.84
N GLY A 164 -1.09 6.05 8.74
CA GLY A 164 -1.59 7.28 9.37
C GLY A 164 -2.75 7.03 10.32
N TRP A 165 -2.84 5.83 10.91
CA TRP A 165 -3.92 5.41 11.82
C TRP A 165 -3.65 5.70 13.30
N LYS A 166 -2.50 6.29 13.62
CA LYS A 166 -2.15 6.78 14.95
C LYS A 166 -3.28 7.64 15.53
N GLY A 167 -3.81 7.23 16.68
CA GLY A 167 -4.90 7.93 17.39
C GLY A 167 -6.27 7.90 16.72
N LYS A 168 -6.44 7.16 15.61
CA LYS A 168 -7.70 7.06 14.85
C LYS A 168 -8.33 5.67 14.93
N CYS A 169 -7.52 4.63 15.06
CA CYS A 169 -7.96 3.24 15.08
C CYS A 169 -7.28 2.50 16.24
N SER A 170 -7.94 1.46 16.76
CA SER A 170 -7.32 0.55 17.73
C SER A 170 -6.60 -0.59 17.00
N LEU A 171 -5.38 -0.92 17.41
CA LEU A 171 -4.60 -2.01 16.83
C LEU A 171 -4.54 -3.19 17.81
N ILE A 172 -4.97 -4.35 17.34
CA ILE A 172 -4.86 -5.61 18.08
C ILE A 172 -3.75 -6.43 17.44
N ILE A 173 -2.65 -6.69 18.15
CA ILE A 173 -1.56 -7.55 17.65
C ILE A 173 -1.72 -8.93 18.26
N GLU A 174 -1.92 -9.93 17.40
CA GLU A 174 -2.09 -11.32 17.80
C GLU A 174 -0.77 -12.08 17.60
N VAL A 175 -0.19 -12.56 18.70
CA VAL A 175 1.16 -13.12 18.76
C VAL A 175 1.07 -14.63 19.03
N GLY A 176 1.88 -15.43 18.32
CA GLY A 176 1.88 -16.89 18.44
C GLY A 176 2.64 -17.40 19.66
N SER A 177 3.72 -16.73 20.05
CA SER A 177 4.55 -17.12 21.19
C SER A 177 4.03 -16.62 22.52
N ILE A 178 3.87 -17.55 23.47
CA ILE A 178 3.51 -17.22 24.86
C ILE A 178 4.62 -16.43 25.57
N GLU A 179 5.88 -16.71 25.24
CA GLU A 179 7.03 -16.02 25.84
C GLU A 179 7.07 -14.55 25.41
N VAL A 180 6.85 -14.29 24.13
CA VAL A 180 6.77 -12.94 23.58
C VAL A 180 5.55 -12.21 24.13
N PHE A 181 4.39 -12.87 24.19
CA PHE A 181 3.18 -12.29 24.77
C PHE A 181 3.42 -11.82 26.21
N ASN A 182 3.94 -12.69 27.07
CA ASN A 182 4.25 -12.36 28.46
C ASN A 182 5.32 -11.24 28.56
N TRP A 183 6.30 -11.23 27.65
CA TRP A 183 7.33 -10.18 27.64
C TRP A 183 6.75 -8.82 27.26
N VAL A 184 5.90 -8.75 26.23
CA VAL A 184 5.28 -7.53 25.75
C VAL A 184 4.32 -6.95 26.78
N GLU A 185 3.47 -7.81 27.38
CA GLU A 185 2.52 -7.42 28.43
C GLU A 185 3.25 -6.77 29.62
N ASN A 186 4.37 -7.32 30.05
CA ASN A 186 5.09 -6.81 31.22
C ASN A 186 5.98 -5.56 30.94
N LYS A 187 6.52 -5.40 29.73
CA LYS A 187 7.57 -4.38 29.45
C LYS A 187 7.19 -3.27 28.48
N VAL A 188 6.23 -3.51 27.58
CA VAL A 188 6.08 -2.68 26.38
C VAL A 188 4.81 -1.83 26.41
N GLU A 189 3.79 -2.24 27.15
CA GLU A 189 2.48 -1.57 27.23
C GLU A 189 2.60 -0.07 27.58
N ILE A 190 3.51 0.29 28.48
CA ILE A 190 3.74 1.68 28.92
C ILE A 190 4.21 2.58 27.76
N ARG A 191 5.07 2.07 26.86
CA ARG A 191 5.64 2.88 25.76
C ARG A 191 4.69 2.99 24.57
N LEU A 192 3.89 1.95 24.32
CA LEU A 192 2.96 1.89 23.19
C LEU A 192 1.69 2.69 23.41
N SER A 193 1.32 2.99 24.66
CA SER A 193 0.21 3.88 25.01
C SER A 193 0.27 5.27 24.31
N ARG A 194 1.47 5.71 23.90
CA ARG A 194 1.68 6.99 23.18
C ARG A 194 1.39 6.92 21.68
N ILE A 195 1.25 5.72 21.11
CA ILE A 195 0.94 5.50 19.69
C ILE A 195 -0.58 5.39 19.48
N GLY A 196 -1.31 4.85 20.45
CA GLY A 196 -2.76 4.74 20.40
C GLY A 196 -3.25 3.60 21.29
N ASN A 197 -4.49 3.18 21.05
CA ASN A 197 -5.05 2.01 21.71
C ASN A 197 -4.49 0.74 21.04
N ILE A 198 -3.36 0.25 21.57
CA ILE A 198 -2.72 -0.98 21.10
C ILE A 198 -2.96 -2.04 22.17
N SER A 199 -3.52 -3.18 21.77
CA SER A 199 -3.67 -4.35 22.63
C SER A 199 -2.97 -5.56 22.01
N PHE A 200 -2.50 -6.44 22.88
CA PHE A 200 -1.90 -7.71 22.48
C PHE A 200 -2.84 -8.84 22.83
N LEU A 201 -2.95 -9.81 21.93
CA LEU A 201 -3.69 -11.05 22.15
C LEU A 201 -2.78 -12.24 21.88
N LYS A 202 -3.01 -13.32 22.61
CA LYS A 202 -2.41 -14.62 22.30
C LYS A 202 -3.18 -15.24 21.12
N ALA A 203 -2.46 -15.73 20.12
CA ALA A 203 -3.07 -16.43 19.01
C ALA A 203 -3.63 -17.78 19.45
N ASP A 204 -4.82 -18.11 18.95
CA ASP A 204 -5.33 -19.48 19.05
C ASP A 204 -4.48 -20.42 18.20
N LYS A 205 -4.48 -21.73 18.52
CA LYS A 205 -3.72 -22.78 17.80
C LYS A 205 -3.88 -22.74 16.26
N HIS A 206 -4.94 -22.12 15.76
CA HIS A 206 -5.21 -21.99 14.33
C HIS A 206 -5.36 -20.55 13.82
N GLY A 207 -5.38 -19.54 14.70
CA GLY A 207 -5.56 -18.14 14.31
C GLY A 207 -4.42 -17.63 13.43
N ASN A 208 -3.23 -18.20 13.59
CA ASN A 208 -2.00 -17.68 12.97
C ASN A 208 -1.52 -18.43 11.72
N LYS A 209 -2.33 -19.34 11.15
CA LYS A 209 -1.91 -20.20 10.03
C LYS A 209 -1.39 -19.42 8.83
N MET A 210 -2.00 -18.30 8.49
CA MET A 210 -1.62 -17.51 7.32
C MET A 210 -0.32 -16.74 7.54
N ALA A 211 -0.12 -16.14 8.72
CA ALA A 211 1.14 -15.49 9.06
C ALA A 211 2.30 -16.50 9.11
N PHE A 212 2.05 -17.71 9.63
CA PHE A 212 3.01 -18.81 9.59
C PHE A 212 3.40 -19.18 8.16
N VAL A 213 2.43 -19.33 7.25
CA VAL A 213 2.71 -19.60 5.83
C VAL A 213 3.55 -18.48 5.20
N LEU A 214 3.30 -17.21 5.55
CA LEU A 214 4.09 -16.07 5.08
C LEU A 214 5.52 -16.08 5.63
N ALA A 215 5.71 -16.45 6.90
CA ALA A 215 7.02 -16.58 7.53
C ALA A 215 7.84 -17.73 6.91
N VAL A 216 7.22 -18.88 6.63
CA VAL A 216 7.87 -19.98 5.91
C VAL A 216 8.18 -19.59 4.46
N SER A 217 7.32 -18.78 3.84
CA SER A 217 7.50 -18.35 2.46
C SER A 217 8.66 -17.38 2.28
N SER A 218 8.97 -16.52 3.26
CA SER A 218 10.16 -15.67 3.19
C SER A 218 11.44 -16.50 3.21
N LEU A 219 11.52 -17.53 4.04
CA LEU A 219 12.66 -18.45 4.13
C LEU A 219 12.88 -19.21 2.81
N LYS A 220 11.81 -19.74 2.21
CA LYS A 220 11.93 -20.50 0.95
C LYS A 220 12.26 -19.63 -0.26
N ARG A 221 12.02 -18.32 -0.19
CA ARG A 221 12.14 -17.41 -1.34
C ARG A 221 12.72 -16.05 -0.93
N PRO A 222 14.01 -16.00 -0.53
CA PRO A 222 14.66 -14.77 -0.06
C PRO A 222 14.66 -13.62 -1.09
N GLY A 223 14.41 -13.90 -2.37
CA GLY A 223 14.31 -12.90 -3.43
C GLY A 223 12.90 -12.39 -3.75
N MET A 224 11.83 -12.94 -3.17
CA MET A 224 10.46 -12.66 -3.61
C MET A 224 9.89 -11.35 -3.06
N PHE A 225 10.39 -10.90 -1.91
CA PHE A 225 9.94 -9.69 -1.23
C PHE A 225 11.14 -8.80 -0.90
N LYS A 226 11.86 -8.34 -1.93
CA LYS A 226 12.79 -7.22 -1.76
C LYS A 226 11.98 -5.93 -1.84
N ALA A 227 12.03 -5.14 -0.76
CA ALA A 227 11.55 -3.76 -0.75
C ALA A 227 12.36 -2.88 -1.72
#